data_AF-A0A4S0JKA2-F1
#
_entry.id   AF-A0A4S0JKA2-F1
#
_cell.length_a   1.000
_cell.length_b   1.000
_cell.length_c   1.000
_cell.angle_alpha   90.00
_cell.angle_beta   90.00
_cell.angle_gamma   90.00
#
_symmetry.space_group_name_H-M   'P 1'
#
loop_
_entity.id
_entity.type
_entity.pdbx_description
1 polymer ?
#
loop_
_entity_poly.entity_id
_entity_poly.type
_entity_poly.pdbx_seq_one_letter_code
_entity_poly.pdbx_strand_id
1 'polypeptide(L)'
;WAISVPRSAQTGAETLAQKGLAGGLHCLQVDGNDLIAVLAAMEQARERALAGDGGTVLELMTYRLSDHTTADDARRYRDDAGVDQVLAQAQHRLALPGILHFGVV
;
A
#
# COMPACT_ATOMS: atom_id res chain seq x y z
N TRP A 1 3.51 -4.02 8.70
CA TRP A 1 3.82 -4.48 10.07
C TRP A 1 2.58 -4.33 10.93
N ALA A 2 2.26 -5.33 11.74
CA ALA A 2 1.28 -5.19 12.81
C ALA A 2 2.05 -5.16 14.13
N ILE A 3 2.25 -3.97 14.68
CA ILE A 3 3.22 -3.70 15.76
C ILE A 3 4.61 -4.21 15.33
N SER A 4 5.03 -5.36 15.87
CA SER A 4 6.32 -6.01 15.65
C SER A 4 6.29 -7.19 14.68
N VAL A 5 5.10 -7.61 14.21
CA VAL A 5 4.99 -8.78 13.34
C VAL A 5 5.04 -8.35 11.86
N PRO A 6 5.96 -8.90 11.05
CA PRO A 6 6.12 -8.54 9.64
C PRO A 6 4.93 -9.01 8.81
N ARG A 7 4.73 -8.40 7.63
CA ARG A 7 3.62 -8.75 6.74
C ARG A 7 3.63 -10.24 6.40
N SER A 8 4.77 -10.83 6.05
CA SER A 8 4.90 -12.25 5.67
C SER A 8 4.40 -13.23 6.73
N ALA A 9 4.41 -12.85 8.02
CA ALA A 9 3.95 -13.70 9.12
C ALA A 9 2.45 -13.51 9.46
N GLN A 10 1.75 -12.56 8.84
CA GLN A 10 0.33 -12.28 9.14
C GLN A 10 -0.63 -13.24 8.41
N THR A 11 -0.26 -13.71 7.23
CA THR A 11 -1.11 -14.53 6.37
C THR A 11 -0.29 -15.09 5.22
N GLY A 12 -0.58 -16.33 4.82
CA GLY A 12 0.03 -16.99 3.66
C GLY A 12 -0.46 -16.49 2.30
N ALA A 13 -1.46 -15.60 2.27
CA ALA A 13 -1.86 -14.89 1.05
C ALA A 13 -0.74 -13.97 0.55
N GLU A 14 -0.43 -14.07 -0.75
CA GLU A 14 0.58 -13.27 -1.44
C GLU A 14 0.28 -11.77 -1.34
N THR A 15 -0.95 -11.38 -1.66
CA THR A 15 -1.46 -10.00 -1.48
C THR A 15 -2.56 -9.95 -0.42
N LEU A 16 -2.86 -8.77 0.13
CA LEU A 16 -4.09 -8.57 0.90
C LEU A 16 -5.28 -8.35 -0.04
N ALA A 17 -5.06 -7.71 -1.20
CA ALA A 17 -6.09 -7.49 -2.21
C ALA A 17 -6.80 -8.79 -2.60
N GLN A 18 -6.06 -9.88 -2.88
CA GLN A 18 -6.66 -11.16 -3.30
C GLN A 18 -7.65 -11.77 -2.30
N LYS A 19 -7.61 -11.38 -1.02
CA LYS A 19 -8.57 -11.88 -0.04
C LYS A 19 -9.99 -11.42 -0.38
N GLY A 20 -10.14 -10.28 -1.06
CA GLY A 20 -11.44 -9.81 -1.55
C GLY A 20 -12.12 -10.77 -2.53
N LEU A 21 -11.34 -11.62 -3.23
CA LEU A 21 -11.89 -12.64 -4.14
C LEU A 21 -12.80 -13.62 -3.41
N ALA A 22 -12.50 -13.95 -2.14
CA ALA A 22 -13.36 -14.82 -1.33
C ALA A 22 -14.73 -14.21 -1.03
N GLY A 23 -14.83 -12.87 -1.08
CA GLY A 23 -16.09 -12.13 -0.96
C GLY A 23 -16.72 -11.76 -2.31
N GLY A 24 -16.18 -12.25 -3.43
CA GLY A 24 -16.64 -11.88 -4.77
C GLY A 24 -16.40 -10.41 -5.13
N LEU A 25 -15.41 -9.76 -4.52
CA LEU A 25 -15.12 -8.35 -4.71
C LEU A 25 -14.10 -8.12 -5.83
N HIS A 26 -14.19 -6.96 -6.49
CA HIS A 26 -13.10 -6.49 -7.34
C HIS A 26 -11.87 -6.17 -6.46
N CYS A 27 -10.66 -6.43 -6.93
CA CYS A 27 -9.45 -6.32 -6.12
C CYS A 27 -8.36 -5.61 -6.91
N LEU A 28 -7.74 -4.58 -6.33
CA LEU A 28 -6.60 -3.87 -6.91
C LEU A 28 -5.50 -3.71 -5.86
N GLN A 29 -4.25 -3.86 -6.27
CA GLN A 29 -3.09 -3.42 -5.51
C GLN A 29 -2.59 -2.11 -6.13
N VAL A 30 -2.21 -1.15 -5.28
CA VAL A 30 -1.86 0.20 -5.69
C VAL A 30 -0.64 0.64 -4.89
N ASP A 31 0.30 1.33 -5.54
CA ASP A 31 1.35 2.04 -4.82
C ASP A 31 0.72 3.14 -3.95
N GLY A 32 0.67 2.91 -2.65
CA GLY A 32 0.04 3.82 -1.68
C GLY A 32 0.83 5.11 -1.45
N ASN A 33 2.03 5.23 -2.01
CA ASN A 33 2.86 6.44 -1.96
C ASN A 33 2.80 7.23 -3.28
N ASP A 34 2.02 6.79 -4.27
CA ASP A 34 1.68 7.57 -5.47
C ASP A 34 0.24 8.09 -5.33
N LEU A 35 0.13 9.38 -5.02
CA LEU A 35 -1.17 10.04 -4.80
C LEU A 35 -2.08 9.95 -6.04
N ILE A 36 -1.51 9.99 -7.24
CA ILE A 36 -2.28 9.97 -8.48
C ILE A 36 -2.81 8.57 -8.75
N ALA A 37 -1.97 7.54 -8.53
CA ALA A 37 -2.41 6.15 -8.61
C ALA A 37 -3.52 5.83 -7.58
N VAL A 38 -3.36 6.31 -6.34
CA VAL A 38 -4.39 6.17 -5.29
C VAL A 38 -5.70 6.84 -5.70
N LEU A 39 -5.66 8.10 -6.16
CA LEU A 39 -6.86 8.81 -6.58
C LEU A 39 -7.55 8.13 -7.77
N ALA A 40 -6.80 7.68 -8.76
CA ALA A 40 -7.34 6.97 -9.92
C ALA A 40 -8.02 5.65 -9.51
N ALA A 41 -7.38 4.86 -8.64
CA ALA A 41 -7.94 3.60 -8.16
C ALA A 41 -9.20 3.82 -7.28
N MET A 42 -9.21 4.88 -6.47
CA MET A 42 -10.37 5.26 -5.68
C MET A 42 -11.54 5.71 -6.57
N GLU A 43 -11.30 6.49 -7.62
CA GLU A 43 -12.36 6.90 -8.55
C GLU A 43 -12.95 5.68 -9.26
N GLN A 44 -12.11 4.77 -9.79
CA GLN A 44 -12.56 3.53 -10.41
C GLN A 44 -13.41 2.67 -9.45
N ALA A 45 -12.97 2.52 -8.20
CA ALA A 45 -13.72 1.78 -7.18
C ALA A 45 -15.08 2.43 -6.87
N ARG A 46 -15.13 3.77 -6.83
CA ARG A 46 -16.34 4.56 -6.61
C ARG A 46 -17.32 4.42 -7.77
N GLU A 47 -16.85 4.56 -9.01
CA GLU A 47 -17.67 4.43 -10.21
C GLU A 47 -18.33 3.04 -10.30
N ARG A 48 -17.56 1.95 -10.06
CA ARG A 48 -18.10 0.58 -9.97
C ARG A 48 -19.19 0.45 -8.92
N ALA A 49 -18.94 0.93 -7.71
CA ALA A 49 -19.90 0.83 -6.61
C ALA A 49 -21.20 1.57 -6.94
N LEU A 50 -21.11 2.75 -7.54
CA LEU A 50 -22.27 3.55 -7.97
C LEU A 50 -23.03 2.94 -9.15
N ALA A 51 -22.34 2.24 -10.05
CA ALA A 51 -22.95 1.50 -11.16
C ALA A 51 -23.66 0.21 -10.72
N GLY A 52 -23.51 -0.20 -9.46
CA GLY A 52 -24.06 -1.45 -8.94
C GLY A 52 -23.17 -2.68 -9.16
N ASP A 53 -21.92 -2.50 -9.59
CA ASP A 53 -20.95 -3.57 -9.86
C ASP A 53 -20.31 -4.14 -8.57
N GLY A 54 -20.85 -3.80 -7.41
CA GLY A 54 -20.38 -4.25 -6.10
C GLY A 54 -19.16 -3.50 -5.57
N GLY A 55 -18.66 -3.96 -4.42
CA GLY A 55 -17.52 -3.35 -3.73
C GLY A 55 -16.17 -3.68 -4.35
N THR A 56 -15.16 -2.88 -4.01
CA THR A 56 -13.76 -3.08 -4.41
C THR A 56 -12.87 -3.10 -3.16
N VAL A 57 -11.93 -4.06 -3.10
CA VAL A 57 -10.81 -4.06 -2.14
C VAL A 57 -9.62 -3.37 -2.80
N LEU A 58 -9.16 -2.28 -2.19
CA LEU A 58 -7.92 -1.59 -2.58
C LEU A 58 -6.85 -1.87 -1.54
N GLU A 59 -5.75 -2.51 -1.94
CA GLU A 59 -4.55 -2.65 -1.11
C GLU A 59 -3.57 -1.53 -1.46
N LEU A 60 -3.50 -0.51 -0.61
CA LEU A 60 -2.58 0.62 -0.77
C LEU A 60 -1.24 0.27 -0.11
N MET A 61 -0.24 -0.06 -0.93
CA MET A 61 1.07 -0.48 -0.47
C MET A 61 1.88 0.71 0.03
N THR A 62 2.17 0.73 1.33
CA THR A 62 2.93 1.82 1.95
C THR A 62 3.84 1.30 3.07
N TYR A 63 4.64 2.18 3.64
CA TYR A 63 5.59 1.87 4.67
C TYR A 63 5.49 2.87 5.83
N ARG A 64 5.32 2.36 7.06
CA ARG A 64 5.32 3.20 8.27
C ARG A 64 6.75 3.59 8.59
N LEU A 65 7.11 4.87 8.46
CA LEU A 65 8.49 5.30 8.71
C LEU A 65 8.87 5.23 10.20
N SER A 66 7.97 5.66 11.08
CA SER A 66 8.20 5.70 12.54
C SER A 66 7.82 4.41 13.27
N ASP A 67 8.01 4.41 14.59
CA ASP A 67 7.52 3.38 15.52
C ASP A 67 6.00 3.20 15.46
N HIS A 68 5.49 2.10 16.04
CA HIS A 68 4.05 1.83 16.04
C HIS A 68 3.26 2.86 16.84
N THR A 69 3.80 3.21 18.00
CA THR A 69 3.28 4.19 18.96
C THR A 69 4.47 4.85 19.65
N THR A 70 4.22 5.84 20.50
CA THR A 70 5.26 6.49 21.31
C THR A 70 5.91 5.59 22.36
N ALA A 71 5.31 4.43 22.66
CA ALA A 71 5.84 3.45 23.62
C ALA A 71 6.54 2.26 22.94
N ASP A 72 6.63 2.25 21.62
CA ASP A 72 7.23 1.19 20.83
C ASP A 72 8.67 1.54 20.41
N ASP A 73 9.46 0.52 20.09
CA ASP A 73 10.82 0.66 19.55
C ASP A 73 10.99 -0.29 18.36
N ALA A 74 10.87 0.24 17.14
CA ALA A 74 10.89 -0.54 15.92
C ALA A 74 12.24 -1.21 15.66
N ARG A 75 13.35 -0.66 16.20
CA ARG A 75 14.71 -1.22 16.00
C ARG A 75 14.84 -2.64 16.56
N ARG A 76 13.92 -3.05 17.44
CA ARG A 76 13.87 -4.40 18.03
C ARG A 76 13.41 -5.49 17.05
N TYR A 77 12.70 -5.12 15.99
CA TYR A 77 12.06 -6.08 15.10
C TYR A 77 12.13 -5.70 13.61
N ARG A 78 12.66 -4.53 13.29
CA ARG A 78 12.76 -4.01 11.93
C ARG A 78 14.13 -3.37 11.74
N ASP A 79 14.78 -3.73 10.63
CA ASP A 79 16.04 -3.14 10.21
C ASP A 79 15.83 -1.75 9.59
N ASP A 80 16.78 -0.85 9.83
CA ASP A 80 16.76 0.52 9.33
C ASP A 80 16.92 0.59 7.81
N ALA A 81 17.56 -0.43 7.20
CA ALA A 81 17.72 -0.53 5.74
C ALA A 81 16.40 -0.43 4.97
N GLY A 82 15.30 -0.97 5.52
CA GLY A 82 13.97 -0.86 4.91
C GLY A 82 13.40 0.56 4.95
N VAL A 83 13.70 1.33 6.00
CA VAL A 83 13.31 2.73 6.12
C VAL A 83 14.10 3.57 5.11
N ASP A 84 15.42 3.38 5.08
CA ASP A 84 16.33 4.12 4.19
C ASP A 84 16.00 3.89 2.72
N GLN A 85 15.67 2.65 2.33
CA GLN A 85 15.26 2.33 0.97
C GLN A 85 14.01 3.10 0.55
N VAL A 86 12.99 3.16 1.40
CA VAL A 86 11.74 3.88 1.10
C VAL A 86 11.99 5.38 1.02
N LEU A 87 12.82 5.93 1.90
CA LEU A 87 13.19 7.35 1.85
C LEU A 87 13.96 7.69 0.57
N ALA A 88 14.89 6.84 0.15
CA ALA A 88 15.61 7.02 -1.11
C ALA A 88 14.67 6.96 -2.33
N GLN A 89 13.71 6.03 -2.34
CA GLN A 89 12.68 5.94 -3.39
C GLN A 89 11.82 7.20 -3.45
N ALA A 90 11.41 7.74 -2.29
CA ALA A 90 10.64 8.97 -2.22
C ALA A 90 11.43 10.18 -2.74
N GLN A 91 12.71 10.30 -2.36
CA GLN A 91 13.61 11.36 -2.85
C GLN A 91 13.79 11.29 -4.37
N HIS A 92 13.96 10.08 -4.92
CA HIS A 92 14.08 9.88 -6.36
C HIS A 92 12.81 10.29 -7.11
N ARG A 93 11.62 9.95 -6.59
CA ARG A 93 10.33 10.35 -7.19
C ARG A 93 10.14 11.86 -7.23
N LEU A 94 10.55 12.57 -6.18
CA LEU A 94 10.45 14.03 -6.09
C LEU A 94 11.48 14.75 -6.98
N ALA A 95 12.59 14.09 -7.33
CA ALA A 95 13.66 14.66 -8.13
C ALA A 95 13.43 14.60 -9.65
N LEU A 96 12.36 13.92 -10.11
CA LEU A 96 12.02 13.82 -11.53
C LEU A 96 10.91 14.83 -11.87
N PRO A 97 11.24 15.99 -12.49
CA PRO A 97 10.22 16.91 -12.98
C PRO A 97 9.42 16.23 -14.11
N GLY A 98 8.13 15.99 -13.88
CA GLY A 98 7.15 15.70 -14.94
C GLY A 98 6.85 14.24 -15.27
N ILE A 99 7.24 13.25 -14.45
CA ILE A 99 6.89 11.85 -14.71
C ILE A 99 5.75 11.38 -13.80
N LEU A 100 4.55 11.32 -14.36
CA LEU A 100 3.42 10.55 -13.85
C LEU A 100 3.79 9.05 -13.93
N HIS A 101 4.23 8.44 -12.84
CA HIS A 101 4.41 6.98 -12.80
C HIS A 101 3.04 6.31 -12.71
N PHE A 102 2.38 6.12 -13.86
CA PHE A 102 1.26 5.18 -13.98
C PHE A 102 1.80 3.75 -13.93
N GLY A 103 2.21 3.32 -12.74
CA GLY A 103 2.51 1.93 -12.42
C GLY A 103 1.43 1.41 -11.48
N VAL A 104 0.37 0.82 -12.05
CA VAL A 104 -0.42 -0.16 -11.29
C VAL A 104 0.48 -1.38 -11.19
N VAL A 105 1.01 -1.64 -10.00
CA VAL A 105 1.82 -2.82 -9.70
C VAL A 105 0.89 -4.01 -9.49
#